data_AF-S5AI91-F1
#
_entry.id   AF-S5AI91-F1
#
_cell.length_a   1.000
_cell.length_b   1.000
_cell.length_c   1.000
_cell.angle_alpha   90.00
_cell.angle_beta   90.00
_cell.angle_gamma   90.00
#
_symmetry.space_group_name_H-M   'P 1'
#
loop_
_entity.id
_entity.type
_entity.pdbx_description
1 polymer ?
#
loop_
_entity_poly.entity_id
_entity_poly.type
_entity_poly.pdbx_seq_one_letter_code
_entity_poly.pdbx_strand_id
1 'polypeptide(L)'
;MLDLTFLNLTPPIVTLSDAPTSDVIELINSDNIKPAEKNVLRALLEVSKAKERAYCSGSELSSFIGSSAETVRKALISMSEKQIFEKMECKTKQGTRRKAFLYRLNKSAIPSCKSTNIKSISSIEELKSLVNPSDEMFGKVEVLIFKLAVCLEHSHKSDTTSKKAIIYIDNEPVNILVESAGNNVIAKVRDMRYYVAILRLCLDAMKRRYAQYLRGSLDLAAVLKSEFVIAETDILRSMNLDMGSTSRKHAHNAMMRLDSTTYKILSAPKAFMDEFKIKEYFAKVSHFDVRNYAKTIDDRVAYQIELSSSQIQSLFEECKSQDSSLLLQVDHRIYNERNPLAFIFTFFSSSMKLGAINRYTFQSLKDNIAPNMQLRDFKIQLSNLLYKHRLEQYDGDGNKIDYIEWTSGKKVIKIINAKFNGIEVSIPDGETIFVQRDTNYERVTVNKRISSRGIKHRITPQSQPPNVPKNLK
;
A
#
# COMPACT_ATOMS: atom_id res chain seq x y z
N MET A 1 35.36 -20.32 -10.86
CA MET A 1 36.15 -20.14 -9.61
C MET A 1 37.46 -19.46 -9.98
N LEU A 2 37.68 -18.25 -9.46
CA LEU A 2 38.86 -17.41 -9.78
C LEU A 2 40.10 -17.89 -9.03
N ASP A 3 41.26 -17.93 -9.69
CA ASP A 3 42.54 -18.21 -9.01
C ASP A 3 43.23 -16.89 -8.64
N LEU A 4 43.35 -16.65 -7.33
CA LEU A 4 43.96 -15.45 -6.74
C LEU A 4 45.15 -15.82 -5.84
N THR A 5 45.74 -17.00 -6.03
CA THR A 5 46.85 -17.51 -5.22
C THR A 5 48.08 -16.60 -5.26
N PHE A 6 48.28 -15.87 -6.36
CA PHE A 6 49.38 -14.91 -6.54
C PHE A 6 49.27 -13.65 -5.64
N LEU A 7 48.09 -13.34 -5.08
CA LEU A 7 47.89 -12.13 -4.26
C LEU A 7 48.36 -12.28 -2.80
N ASN A 8 48.56 -13.51 -2.29
CA ASN A 8 48.95 -13.79 -0.90
C ASN A 8 48.11 -13.06 0.18
N LEU A 9 46.81 -12.81 -0.09
CA LEU A 9 45.88 -12.16 0.85
C LEU A 9 45.00 -13.16 1.61
N THR A 10 44.65 -12.82 2.85
CA THR A 10 43.71 -13.57 3.69
C THR A 10 42.25 -13.28 3.29
N PRO A 11 41.43 -14.32 3.02
CA PRO A 11 40.01 -14.10 2.68
C PRO A 11 39.17 -13.67 3.90
N PRO A 12 38.03 -12.97 3.71
CA PRO A 12 37.44 -12.58 2.42
C PRO A 12 38.24 -11.48 1.71
N ILE A 13 38.35 -11.53 0.39
CA ILE A 13 39.04 -10.52 -0.43
C ILE A 13 38.00 -9.52 -0.94
N VAL A 14 38.34 -8.24 -0.99
CA VAL A 14 37.47 -7.15 -1.45
C VAL A 14 38.23 -6.31 -2.48
N THR A 15 37.54 -5.88 -3.55
CA THR A 15 38.13 -5.01 -4.58
C THR A 15 37.12 -3.98 -5.09
N LEU A 16 37.61 -2.77 -5.34
CA LEU A 16 36.86 -1.70 -6.01
C LEU A 16 36.83 -1.87 -7.54
N SER A 17 37.57 -2.82 -8.10
CA SER A 17 37.81 -2.93 -9.56
C SER A 17 38.30 -1.60 -10.14
N ASP A 18 37.89 -1.24 -11.35
CA ASP A 18 38.22 0.04 -12.00
C ASP A 18 37.23 1.17 -11.65
N ALA A 19 36.48 1.06 -10.55
CA ALA A 19 35.56 2.12 -10.17
C ALA A 19 36.35 3.37 -9.74
N PRO A 20 36.08 4.55 -10.31
CA PRO A 20 36.77 5.77 -9.91
C PRO A 20 36.39 6.14 -8.47
N THR A 21 37.30 6.85 -7.81
CA THR A 21 37.15 7.25 -6.40
C THR A 21 35.87 8.05 -6.15
N SER A 22 35.46 8.89 -7.12
CA SER A 22 34.23 9.69 -7.08
C SER A 22 32.97 8.84 -6.88
N ASP A 23 32.89 7.73 -7.61
CA ASP A 23 31.72 6.86 -7.67
C ASP A 23 31.50 6.11 -6.36
N VAL A 24 32.61 5.75 -5.70
CA VAL A 24 32.59 5.12 -4.38
C VAL A 24 32.18 6.13 -3.29
N ILE A 25 32.57 7.40 -3.43
CA ILE A 25 32.14 8.48 -2.51
C ILE A 25 30.65 8.75 -2.65
N GLU A 26 30.12 8.78 -3.86
CA GLU A 26 28.68 8.92 -4.11
C GLU A 26 27.88 7.74 -3.54
N LEU A 27 28.40 6.53 -3.70
CA LEU A 27 27.84 5.33 -3.08
C LEU A 27 27.82 5.46 -1.55
N ILE A 28 28.91 5.89 -0.90
CA ILE A 28 28.98 6.14 0.55
C ILE A 28 27.93 7.18 1.00
N ASN A 29 27.67 8.18 0.17
CA ASN A 29 26.72 9.25 0.46
C ASN A 29 25.26 8.86 0.17
N SER A 30 25.01 7.73 -0.50
CA SER A 30 23.65 7.23 -0.72
C SER A 30 22.93 6.86 0.60
N ASP A 31 21.61 7.05 0.62
CA ASP A 31 20.76 6.78 1.78
C ASP A 31 20.49 5.28 2.00
N ASN A 32 20.81 4.44 1.01
CA ASN A 32 20.57 3.00 1.04
C ASN A 32 21.65 2.19 1.80
N ILE A 33 22.66 2.85 2.39
CA ILE A 33 23.81 2.19 3.03
C ILE A 33 23.83 2.46 4.54
N LYS A 34 23.92 1.39 5.34
CA LYS A 34 23.96 1.46 6.81
C LYS A 34 25.31 2.02 7.29
N PRO A 35 25.40 2.60 8.50
CA PRO A 35 26.66 3.16 9.03
C PRO A 35 27.85 2.19 9.01
N ALA A 36 27.62 0.91 9.37
CA ALA A 36 28.66 -0.11 9.33
C ALA A 36 29.16 -0.43 7.90
N GLU A 37 28.28 -0.33 6.91
CA GLU A 37 28.61 -0.55 5.49
C GLU A 37 29.35 0.69 4.92
N LYS A 38 28.93 1.90 5.30
CA LYS A 38 29.65 3.16 4.96
C LYS A 38 31.08 3.13 5.50
N ASN A 39 31.28 2.63 6.73
CA ASN A 39 32.61 2.51 7.32
C ASN A 39 33.49 1.52 6.55
N VAL A 40 32.93 0.40 6.06
CA VAL A 40 33.67 -0.57 5.23
C VAL A 40 34.04 0.02 3.86
N LEU A 41 33.14 0.75 3.21
CA LEU A 41 33.42 1.41 1.93
C LEU A 41 34.47 2.53 2.07
N ARG A 42 34.40 3.35 3.13
CA ARG A 42 35.40 4.38 3.44
C ARG A 42 36.77 3.77 3.69
N ALA A 43 36.85 2.72 4.51
CA ALA A 43 38.10 2.03 4.78
C ALA A 43 38.69 1.39 3.51
N LEU A 44 37.85 0.83 2.65
CA LEU A 44 38.30 0.24 1.40
C LEU A 44 38.89 1.29 0.45
N LEU A 45 38.27 2.48 0.37
CA LEU A 45 38.77 3.62 -0.41
C LEU A 45 40.13 4.10 0.10
N GLU A 46 40.27 4.30 1.42
CA GLU A 46 41.53 4.76 2.03
C GLU A 46 42.66 3.72 1.91
N VAL A 47 42.38 2.44 2.15
CA VAL A 47 43.38 1.37 2.03
C VAL A 47 43.81 1.18 0.57
N SER A 48 42.89 1.30 -0.38
CA SER A 48 43.21 1.21 -1.82
C SER A 48 44.11 2.36 -2.30
N LYS A 49 43.87 3.59 -1.81
CA LYS A 49 44.72 4.76 -2.08
C LYS A 49 46.10 4.63 -1.43
N ALA A 50 46.15 4.24 -0.17
CA ALA A 50 47.40 4.21 0.60
C ALA A 50 48.40 3.14 0.13
N LYS A 51 47.92 2.04 -0.45
CA LYS A 51 48.78 0.91 -0.87
C LYS A 51 48.92 0.77 -2.40
N GLU A 52 48.27 1.62 -3.19
CA GLU A 52 48.16 1.49 -4.67
C GLU A 52 47.75 0.07 -5.12
N ARG A 53 46.96 -0.62 -4.30
CA ARG A 53 46.55 -2.02 -4.54
C ARG A 53 45.05 -2.10 -4.78
N ALA A 54 44.67 -2.77 -5.87
CA ALA A 54 43.27 -2.99 -6.24
C ALA A 54 42.53 -3.99 -5.32
N TYR A 55 43.25 -4.78 -4.52
CA TYR A 55 42.70 -5.85 -3.68
C TYR A 55 43.09 -5.67 -2.21
N CYS A 56 42.12 -5.86 -1.32
CA CYS A 56 42.30 -5.76 0.13
C CYS A 56 41.72 -6.98 0.83
N SER A 57 42.31 -7.39 1.96
CA SER A 57 41.75 -8.44 2.81
C SER A 57 40.72 -7.88 3.81
N GLY A 58 39.72 -8.69 4.18
CA GLY A 58 38.75 -8.33 5.22
C GLY A 58 39.40 -8.12 6.59
N SER A 59 40.55 -8.77 6.86
CA SER A 59 41.36 -8.53 8.05
C SER A 59 41.98 -7.13 8.06
N GLU A 60 42.51 -6.66 6.93
CA GLU A 60 43.07 -5.30 6.83
C GLU A 60 41.99 -4.24 7.02
N LEU A 61 40.81 -4.43 6.42
CA LEU A 61 39.66 -3.54 6.63
C LEU A 61 39.24 -3.51 8.11
N SER A 62 39.27 -4.67 8.79
CA SER A 62 38.92 -4.75 10.21
C SER A 62 39.89 -3.99 11.12
N SER A 63 41.19 -4.11 10.85
CA SER A 63 42.24 -3.37 11.57
C SER A 63 42.15 -1.87 11.33
N PHE A 64 41.80 -1.45 10.11
CA PHE A 64 41.68 -0.03 9.75
C PHE A 64 40.46 0.65 10.41
N ILE A 65 39.33 -0.06 10.52
CA ILE A 65 38.08 0.47 11.11
C ILE A 65 38.07 0.34 12.65
N GLY A 66 39.01 -0.42 13.24
CA GLY A 66 38.98 -0.75 14.67
C GLY A 66 37.79 -1.62 15.05
N SER A 67 37.36 -2.52 14.15
CA SER A 67 36.17 -3.37 14.32
C SER A 67 36.54 -4.85 14.20
N SER A 68 35.70 -5.74 14.75
CA SER A 68 35.95 -7.18 14.63
C SER A 68 35.86 -7.65 13.17
N ALA A 69 36.65 -8.67 12.81
CA ALA A 69 36.59 -9.29 11.48
C ALA A 69 35.20 -9.87 11.15
N GLU A 70 34.42 -10.25 12.17
CA GLU A 70 33.05 -10.72 12.02
C GLU A 70 32.08 -9.57 11.64
N THR A 71 32.27 -8.38 12.20
CA THR A 71 31.50 -7.19 11.85
C THR A 71 31.70 -6.81 10.38
N VAL A 72 32.95 -6.83 9.91
CA VAL A 72 33.28 -6.57 8.49
C VAL A 72 32.69 -7.64 7.59
N ARG A 73 32.73 -8.92 7.99
CA ARG A 73 32.14 -10.03 7.24
C ARG A 73 30.62 -9.88 7.09
N LYS A 74 29.91 -9.52 8.15
CA LYS A 74 28.46 -9.27 8.11
C LYS A 74 28.10 -8.09 7.21
N ALA A 75 28.90 -7.01 7.25
CA ALA A 75 28.70 -5.86 6.37
C ALA A 75 28.91 -6.23 4.88
N LEU A 76 29.94 -7.02 4.56
CA LEU A 76 30.18 -7.50 3.18
C LEU A 76 29.05 -8.40 2.66
N ILE A 77 28.50 -9.28 3.50
CA ILE A 77 27.33 -10.10 3.16
C ILE A 77 26.11 -9.21 2.89
N SER A 78 25.81 -8.28 3.79
CA SER A 78 24.70 -7.32 3.65
C SER A 78 24.82 -6.45 2.39
N MET A 79 26.02 -5.97 2.06
CA MET A 79 26.24 -5.21 0.82
C MET A 79 26.17 -6.07 -0.44
N SER A 80 26.47 -7.37 -0.34
CA SER A 80 26.26 -8.31 -1.45
C SER A 80 24.78 -8.59 -1.71
N GLU A 81 23.97 -8.72 -0.65
CA GLU A 81 22.50 -8.84 -0.76
C GLU A 81 21.87 -7.59 -1.41
N LYS A 82 22.45 -6.42 -1.19
CA LYS A 82 22.07 -5.15 -1.83
C LYS A 82 22.61 -4.97 -3.25
N GLN A 83 23.25 -5.99 -3.82
CA GLN A 83 23.90 -5.97 -5.14
C GLN A 83 25.02 -4.92 -5.30
N ILE A 84 25.51 -4.35 -4.19
CA ILE A 84 26.65 -3.41 -4.19
C ILE A 84 27.95 -4.16 -4.47
N PHE A 85 28.11 -5.36 -3.90
CA PHE A 85 29.21 -6.26 -4.18
C PHE A 85 28.73 -7.54 -4.84
N GLU A 86 29.33 -7.87 -5.99
CA GLU A 86 29.25 -9.20 -6.58
C GLU A 86 30.15 -10.17 -5.80
N LYS A 87 29.54 -11.24 -5.28
CA LYS A 87 30.25 -12.29 -4.57
C LYS A 87 30.69 -13.38 -5.54
N MET A 88 31.99 -13.58 -5.68
CA MET A 88 32.58 -14.60 -6.56
C MET A 88 33.40 -15.62 -5.76
N GLU A 89 33.31 -16.89 -6.11
CA GLU A 89 34.15 -17.94 -5.51
C GLU A 89 35.60 -17.86 -6.02
N CYS A 90 36.57 -17.83 -5.10
CA CYS A 90 38.00 -17.76 -5.41
C CYS A 90 38.85 -18.78 -4.65
N LYS A 91 40.04 -19.05 -5.18
CA LYS A 91 41.13 -19.79 -4.53
C LYS A 91 42.23 -18.83 -4.09
N THR A 92 42.66 -18.91 -2.83
CA THR A 92 43.68 -18.01 -2.26
C THR A 92 44.92 -18.74 -1.76
N LYS A 93 44.92 -20.09 -1.70
CA LYS A 93 46.09 -20.92 -1.37
C LYS A 93 46.11 -22.20 -2.22
N GLN A 94 47.29 -22.57 -2.74
CA GLN A 94 47.47 -23.84 -3.46
C GLN A 94 47.16 -25.02 -2.53
N GLY A 95 46.43 -26.02 -3.03
CA GLY A 95 46.13 -27.27 -2.29
C GLY A 95 44.94 -27.24 -1.32
N THR A 96 44.30 -26.10 -1.06
CA THR A 96 43.11 -26.05 -0.17
C THR A 96 41.79 -26.21 -0.91
N ARG A 97 40.92 -27.13 -0.43
CA ARG A 97 39.54 -27.32 -0.94
C ARG A 97 38.52 -26.33 -0.35
N ARG A 98 38.92 -25.48 0.60
CA ARG A 98 38.02 -24.57 1.31
C ARG A 98 37.63 -23.41 0.40
N LYS A 99 36.33 -23.23 0.17
CA LYS A 99 35.78 -22.14 -0.66
C LYS A 99 36.06 -20.78 0.00
N ALA A 100 36.75 -19.89 -0.72
CA ALA A 100 36.93 -18.49 -0.34
C ALA A 100 36.09 -17.59 -1.26
N PHE A 101 35.84 -16.35 -0.82
CA PHE A 101 34.99 -15.39 -1.53
C PHE A 101 35.74 -14.08 -1.79
N LEU A 102 35.59 -13.60 -3.03
CA LEU A 102 35.92 -12.26 -3.48
C LEU A 102 34.63 -11.44 -3.55
N TYR A 103 34.63 -10.26 -2.93
CA TYR A 103 33.57 -9.26 -3.05
C TYR A 103 34.06 -8.15 -3.99
N ARG A 104 33.50 -8.10 -5.20
CA ARG A 104 33.87 -7.15 -6.24
C ARG A 104 32.80 -6.06 -6.36
N LEU A 105 33.19 -4.79 -6.33
CA LEU A 105 32.22 -3.69 -6.47
C LEU A 105 31.49 -3.81 -7.81
N ASN A 106 30.16 -3.81 -7.76
CA ASN A 106 29.32 -3.85 -8.94
C ASN A 106 29.24 -2.44 -9.55
N LYS A 107 29.74 -2.28 -10.78
CA LYS A 107 29.72 -0.97 -11.47
C LYS A 107 28.29 -0.43 -11.70
N SER A 108 27.29 -1.31 -11.77
CA SER A 108 25.88 -0.92 -11.90
C SER A 108 25.22 -0.43 -10.61
N ALA A 109 25.87 -0.63 -9.45
CA ALA A 109 25.41 -0.14 -8.16
C ALA A 109 25.84 1.31 -7.87
N ILE A 110 26.70 1.88 -8.72
CA ILE A 110 27.15 3.27 -8.66
C ILE A 110 26.06 4.16 -9.26
N PRO A 111 25.52 5.13 -8.51
CA PRO A 111 24.64 6.15 -9.09
C PRO A 111 25.42 6.94 -10.14
N SER A 112 25.04 6.88 -11.42
CA SER A 112 25.73 7.62 -12.48
C SER A 112 25.45 9.12 -12.34
N CYS A 113 26.35 9.87 -11.71
CA CYS A 113 26.34 11.33 -11.73
C CYS A 113 27.06 11.82 -13.00
N LYS A 114 26.32 11.93 -14.11
CA LYS A 114 26.70 12.82 -15.21
C LYS A 114 25.66 13.92 -15.30
N SER A 115 26.08 15.13 -14.92
CA SER A 115 25.41 16.36 -15.33
C SER A 115 25.59 16.52 -16.84
N THR A 116 24.71 15.89 -17.61
CA THR A 116 24.56 16.17 -19.03
C THR A 116 23.33 17.05 -19.21
N ASN A 117 23.56 18.26 -19.70
CA ASN A 117 22.57 19.01 -20.47
C ASN A 117 22.13 18.10 -21.63
N ILE A 118 20.98 17.45 -21.46
CA ILE A 118 20.36 16.60 -22.47
C ILE A 118 19.35 17.45 -23.21
N LYS A 119 19.65 17.74 -24.48
CA LYS A 119 18.60 17.93 -25.49
C LYS A 119 17.68 16.71 -25.43
N SER A 120 16.40 16.99 -25.22
CA SER A 120 15.28 16.04 -25.25
C SER A 120 15.52 14.87 -26.21
N ILE A 121 15.82 13.71 -25.65
CA ILE A 121 15.47 12.43 -26.27
C ILE A 121 14.45 11.80 -25.34
N SER A 122 13.21 11.97 -25.77
CA SER A 122 12.04 11.16 -25.46
C SER A 122 12.38 9.70 -25.15
N SER A 123 12.34 9.36 -23.86
CA SER A 123 11.91 8.07 -23.30
C SER A 123 11.70 8.21 -21.78
N ILE A 124 11.15 9.36 -21.37
CA ILE A 124 10.28 9.39 -20.20
C ILE A 124 8.93 9.10 -20.84
N GLU A 125 8.49 7.84 -20.84
CA GLU A 125 7.06 7.63 -20.72
C GLU A 125 6.70 8.30 -19.40
N GLU A 126 6.27 9.56 -19.52
CA GLU A 126 5.57 10.25 -18.47
C GLU A 126 4.60 9.23 -17.91
N LEU A 127 4.71 8.93 -16.61
CA LEU A 127 3.71 8.17 -15.88
C LEU A 127 2.42 9.00 -15.91
N LYS A 128 1.76 9.01 -17.08
CA LYS A 128 0.50 9.68 -17.32
C LYS A 128 -0.51 8.86 -16.55
N SER A 129 -0.91 9.39 -15.41
CA SER A 129 -2.24 9.10 -14.89
C SER A 129 -3.23 9.36 -16.04
N LEU A 130 -3.93 8.31 -16.49
CA LEU A 130 -4.67 8.32 -17.75
C LEU A 130 -5.98 9.10 -17.73
N VAL A 131 -6.44 9.50 -16.55
CA VAL A 131 -7.67 10.27 -16.42
C VAL A 131 -7.35 11.74 -16.71
N ASN A 132 -7.82 12.19 -17.86
CA ASN A 132 -7.63 13.55 -18.33
C ASN A 132 -8.23 14.56 -17.34
N PRO A 133 -7.46 15.53 -16.80
CA PRO A 133 -7.93 16.53 -15.84
C PRO A 133 -8.96 17.53 -16.40
N SER A 134 -9.29 17.46 -17.69
CA SER A 134 -10.10 18.45 -18.40
C SER A 134 -11.56 18.04 -18.69
N ASP A 135 -11.93 16.77 -18.50
CA ASP A 135 -13.24 16.27 -18.96
C ASP A 135 -14.22 16.12 -17.79
N GLU A 136 -15.47 16.60 -17.95
CA GLU A 136 -16.54 16.84 -16.95
C GLU A 136 -17.09 15.64 -16.13
N MET A 137 -16.28 14.65 -15.78
CA MET A 137 -16.66 13.60 -14.81
C MET A 137 -15.38 13.14 -14.10
N PHE A 138 -15.04 13.85 -13.02
CA PHE A 138 -13.92 13.56 -12.11
C PHE A 138 -14.45 12.70 -10.94
N GLY A 139 -13.63 11.80 -10.36
CA GLY A 139 -14.05 10.92 -9.25
C GLY A 139 -14.02 9.40 -9.52
N LYS A 140 -13.56 8.94 -10.69
CA LYS A 140 -13.62 7.51 -11.05
C LYS A 140 -12.33 6.72 -10.80
N VAL A 141 -11.22 7.36 -10.45
CA VAL A 141 -9.93 6.66 -10.25
C VAL A 141 -9.94 5.82 -8.99
N GLU A 142 -10.54 6.32 -7.92
CA GLU A 142 -10.68 5.59 -6.67
C GLU A 142 -11.67 4.44 -6.82
N VAL A 143 -12.77 4.68 -7.54
CA VAL A 143 -13.73 3.63 -7.92
C VAL A 143 -13.02 2.55 -8.74
N LEU A 144 -12.16 2.94 -9.70
CA LEU A 144 -11.33 2.02 -10.48
C LEU A 144 -10.39 1.23 -9.57
N ILE A 145 -9.65 1.89 -8.67
CA ILE A 145 -8.75 1.22 -7.72
C ILE A 145 -9.52 0.22 -6.84
N PHE A 146 -10.74 0.55 -6.41
CA PHE A 146 -11.58 -0.39 -5.66
C PHE A 146 -12.07 -1.57 -6.53
N LYS A 147 -12.45 -1.34 -7.80
CA LYS A 147 -12.76 -2.42 -8.75
C LYS A 147 -11.52 -3.31 -8.99
N LEU A 148 -10.31 -2.73 -9.06
CA LEU A 148 -9.04 -3.44 -9.26
C LEU A 148 -8.54 -4.18 -8.01
N ALA A 149 -9.00 -3.80 -6.81
CA ALA A 149 -8.56 -4.39 -5.54
C ALA A 149 -8.87 -5.90 -5.44
N VAL A 150 -9.82 -6.41 -6.22
CA VAL A 150 -10.14 -7.85 -6.32
C VAL A 150 -8.96 -8.66 -6.86
N CYS A 151 -8.05 -7.99 -7.59
CA CYS A 151 -6.82 -8.57 -8.08
C CYS A 151 -5.74 -8.69 -6.99
N LEU A 152 -5.93 -8.19 -5.77
CA LEU A 152 -4.91 -8.28 -4.71
C LEU A 152 -4.81 -9.68 -4.08
N GLU A 153 -3.78 -9.87 -3.26
CA GLU A 153 -3.55 -11.15 -2.57
C GLU A 153 -4.54 -11.36 -1.42
N HIS A 154 -5.33 -12.44 -1.49
CA HIS A 154 -6.23 -12.83 -0.40
C HIS A 154 -5.47 -13.51 0.75
N SER A 155 -4.36 -14.17 0.45
CA SER A 155 -3.56 -14.91 1.44
C SER A 155 -2.56 -14.00 2.16
N HIS A 156 -2.48 -14.16 3.49
CA HIS A 156 -1.44 -13.52 4.30
C HIS A 156 -0.03 -14.03 4.05
N LYS A 157 0.10 -15.23 3.48
CA LYS A 157 1.38 -15.90 3.21
C LYS A 157 1.81 -15.80 1.75
N SER A 158 1.11 -14.99 0.95
CA SER A 158 1.48 -14.81 -0.46
C SER A 158 2.73 -13.94 -0.57
N ASP A 159 3.67 -14.42 -1.39
CA ASP A 159 4.94 -13.77 -1.72
C ASP A 159 5.00 -13.39 -3.22
N THR A 160 3.84 -13.31 -3.89
CA THR A 160 3.75 -13.02 -5.32
C THR A 160 4.20 -11.60 -5.62
N THR A 161 5.08 -11.43 -6.60
CA THR A 161 5.59 -10.12 -7.06
C THR A 161 4.95 -9.66 -8.37
N SER A 162 4.46 -10.57 -9.20
CA SER A 162 3.74 -10.27 -10.44
C SER A 162 2.68 -11.34 -10.72
N LYS A 163 1.52 -10.95 -11.25
CA LYS A 163 0.51 -11.89 -11.74
C LYS A 163 -0.44 -11.27 -12.77
N LYS A 164 -0.99 -12.11 -13.64
CA LYS A 164 -2.10 -11.76 -14.53
C LYS A 164 -3.42 -12.18 -13.89
N ALA A 165 -4.43 -11.34 -14.02
CA ALA A 165 -5.79 -11.58 -13.54
C ALA A 165 -6.80 -11.13 -14.61
N ILE A 166 -7.93 -11.81 -14.65
CA ILE A 166 -9.09 -11.41 -15.45
C ILE A 166 -10.18 -11.04 -14.45
N ILE A 167 -10.66 -9.81 -14.52
CA ILE A 167 -11.81 -9.37 -13.73
C ILE A 167 -12.99 -9.14 -14.65
N TYR A 168 -14.19 -9.26 -14.10
CA TYR A 168 -15.41 -8.98 -14.85
C TYR A 168 -16.02 -7.69 -14.31
N ILE A 169 -16.16 -6.70 -15.19
CA ILE A 169 -16.84 -5.45 -14.87
C ILE A 169 -18.03 -5.36 -15.80
N ASP A 170 -19.23 -5.28 -15.22
CA ASP A 170 -20.49 -5.30 -15.97
C ASP A 170 -20.62 -6.52 -16.90
N ASN A 171 -20.11 -7.67 -16.41
CA ASN A 171 -20.02 -8.95 -17.12
C ASN A 171 -19.05 -8.99 -18.30
N GLU A 172 -18.25 -7.96 -18.51
CA GLU A 172 -17.22 -7.94 -19.56
C GLU A 172 -15.81 -8.17 -18.97
N PRO A 173 -14.96 -8.98 -19.64
CA PRO A 173 -13.65 -9.33 -19.12
C PRO A 173 -12.64 -8.19 -19.32
N VAL A 174 -11.90 -7.89 -18.26
CA VAL A 174 -10.80 -6.92 -18.23
C VAL A 174 -9.52 -7.65 -17.80
N ASN A 175 -8.52 -7.65 -18.67
CA ASN A 175 -7.24 -8.31 -18.42
C ASN A 175 -6.27 -7.35 -17.74
N ILE A 176 -5.77 -7.74 -16.58
CA ILE A 176 -4.92 -6.91 -15.72
C ILE A 176 -3.65 -7.67 -15.39
N LEU A 177 -2.53 -6.97 -15.45
CA LEU A 177 -1.25 -7.39 -14.90
C LEU A 177 -1.03 -6.58 -13.62
N VAL A 178 -0.87 -7.28 -12.50
CA VAL A 178 -0.54 -6.66 -11.21
C VAL A 178 0.93 -6.93 -10.93
N GLU A 179 1.70 -5.88 -10.66
CA GLU A 179 3.13 -5.95 -10.42
C GLU A 179 3.52 -5.14 -9.20
N SER A 180 4.43 -5.70 -8.41
CA SER A 180 5.09 -5.04 -7.30
C SER A 180 6.50 -4.61 -7.73
N ALA A 181 6.87 -3.37 -7.43
CA ALA A 181 8.20 -2.84 -7.68
C ALA A 181 9.19 -3.17 -6.54
N GLY A 182 10.48 -3.29 -6.89
CA GLY A 182 11.57 -3.55 -5.95
C GLY A 182 11.51 -4.95 -5.33
N ASN A 183 11.97 -5.07 -4.07
CA ASN A 183 11.96 -6.33 -3.31
C ASN A 183 10.64 -6.57 -2.54
N ASN A 184 9.57 -5.85 -2.91
CA ASN A 184 8.26 -5.99 -2.27
C ASN A 184 7.39 -7.03 -2.98
N VAL A 185 6.38 -7.50 -2.26
CA VAL A 185 5.32 -8.39 -2.78
C VAL A 185 4.04 -7.58 -3.02
N ILE A 186 3.18 -8.07 -3.91
CA ILE A 186 1.88 -7.46 -4.22
C ILE A 186 1.09 -7.23 -2.92
N ALA A 187 0.41 -6.08 -2.86
CA ALA A 187 -0.46 -5.73 -1.76
C ALA A 187 -1.52 -6.80 -1.50
N LYS A 188 -1.86 -6.95 -0.23
CA LYS A 188 -2.90 -7.88 0.21
C LYS A 188 -4.22 -7.14 0.21
N VAL A 189 -5.32 -7.86 0.02
CA VAL A 189 -6.68 -7.29 0.09
C VAL A 189 -6.87 -6.50 1.38
N ARG A 190 -6.36 -7.01 2.51
CA ARG A 190 -6.46 -6.32 3.82
C ARG A 190 -5.60 -5.07 3.94
N ASP A 191 -4.62 -4.87 3.06
CA ASP A 191 -3.80 -3.65 3.06
C ASP A 191 -4.63 -2.44 2.59
N MET A 192 -5.66 -2.66 1.76
CA MET A 192 -6.56 -1.60 1.28
C MET A 192 -7.24 -0.79 2.41
N ARG A 193 -7.32 -1.31 3.63
CA ARG A 193 -7.83 -0.52 4.77
C ARG A 193 -6.94 0.68 5.07
N TYR A 194 -5.62 0.54 4.86
CA TYR A 194 -4.66 1.62 4.97
C TYR A 194 -4.83 2.60 3.81
N TYR A 195 -5.05 2.12 2.59
CA TYR A 195 -5.37 2.98 1.44
C TYR A 195 -6.60 3.87 1.71
N VAL A 196 -7.71 3.29 2.21
CA VAL A 196 -8.91 4.04 2.57
C VAL A 196 -8.64 5.04 3.70
N ALA A 197 -7.85 4.65 4.71
CA ALA A 197 -7.46 5.55 5.80
C ALA A 197 -6.65 6.76 5.29
N ILE A 198 -5.69 6.51 4.38
CA ILE A 198 -4.87 7.55 3.74
C ILE A 198 -5.76 8.50 2.94
N LEU A 199 -6.62 7.99 2.05
CA LEU A 199 -7.51 8.82 1.26
C LEU A 199 -8.38 9.73 2.13
N ARG A 200 -8.89 9.20 3.26
CA ARG A 200 -9.67 9.99 4.22
C ARG A 200 -8.84 11.12 4.85
N LEU A 201 -7.62 10.83 5.27
CA LEU A 201 -6.72 11.83 5.85
C LEU A 201 -6.28 12.88 4.82
N CYS A 202 -6.07 12.48 3.56
CA CYS A 202 -5.83 13.38 2.44
C CYS A 202 -7.05 14.27 2.18
N LEU A 203 -8.27 13.74 2.21
CA LEU A 203 -9.48 14.53 2.08
C LEU A 203 -9.60 15.56 3.20
N ASP A 204 -9.39 15.16 4.46
CA ASP A 204 -9.44 16.08 5.61
C ASP A 204 -8.39 17.20 5.49
N ALA A 205 -7.18 16.86 5.00
CA ALA A 205 -6.16 17.85 4.68
C ALA A 205 -6.58 18.78 3.53
N MET A 206 -7.17 18.24 2.46
CA MET A 206 -7.62 19.03 1.32
C MET A 206 -8.79 19.94 1.68
N LYS A 207 -9.75 19.50 2.50
CA LYS A 207 -10.83 20.33 3.04
C LYS A 207 -10.29 21.53 3.81
N ARG A 208 -9.21 21.35 4.58
CA ARG A 208 -8.53 22.46 5.27
C ARG A 208 -7.89 23.44 4.28
N ARG A 209 -7.19 22.94 3.25
CA ARG A 209 -6.62 23.78 2.18
C ARG A 209 -7.72 24.54 1.43
N TYR A 210 -8.80 23.86 1.06
CA TYR A 210 -9.94 24.44 0.35
C TYR A 210 -10.63 25.53 1.18
N ALA A 211 -10.82 25.32 2.48
CA ALA A 211 -11.36 26.34 3.37
C ALA A 211 -10.45 27.59 3.47
N GLN A 212 -9.12 27.42 3.39
CA GLN A 212 -8.17 28.55 3.32
C GLN A 212 -8.25 29.28 1.98
N TYR A 213 -8.41 28.54 0.88
CA TYR A 213 -8.66 29.13 -0.44
C TYR A 213 -9.94 29.96 -0.49
N LEU A 214 -11.06 29.46 0.07
CA LEU A 214 -12.30 30.20 0.19
C LEU A 214 -12.17 31.49 1.03
N ARG A 215 -11.18 31.54 1.93
CA ARG A 215 -10.85 32.73 2.74
C ARG A 215 -9.82 33.64 2.08
N GLY A 216 -9.34 33.30 0.87
CA GLY A 216 -8.31 34.04 0.15
C GLY A 216 -6.90 33.92 0.74
N SER A 217 -6.68 33.02 1.71
CA SER A 217 -5.37 32.86 2.39
C SER A 217 -4.46 31.81 1.74
N LEU A 218 -4.93 31.16 0.68
CA LEU A 218 -4.20 30.12 -0.06
C LEU A 218 -4.61 30.19 -1.54
N ASP A 219 -3.67 30.00 -2.45
CA ASP A 219 -3.95 29.94 -3.88
C ASP A 219 -4.48 28.56 -4.30
N LEU A 220 -5.12 28.50 -5.46
CA LEU A 220 -5.66 27.24 -5.98
C LEU A 220 -4.55 26.20 -6.25
N ALA A 221 -3.37 26.67 -6.68
CA ALA A 221 -2.22 25.80 -6.93
C ALA A 221 -1.75 25.07 -5.67
N ALA A 222 -1.70 25.74 -4.51
CA ALA A 222 -1.34 25.08 -3.25
C ALA A 222 -2.46 24.18 -2.71
N VAL A 223 -3.73 24.46 -3.02
CA VAL A 223 -4.82 23.51 -2.73
C VAL A 223 -4.60 22.20 -3.47
N LEU A 224 -4.30 22.28 -4.77
CA LEU A 224 -4.11 21.15 -5.68
C LEU A 224 -2.73 20.50 -5.57
N LYS A 225 -1.93 20.81 -4.55
CA LYS A 225 -0.63 20.16 -4.35
C LYS A 225 -0.79 18.65 -4.11
N SER A 226 -0.07 17.85 -4.90
CA SER A 226 -0.13 16.37 -4.89
C SER A 226 0.36 15.72 -3.59
N GLU A 227 1.19 16.43 -2.85
CA GLU A 227 1.87 15.92 -1.66
C GLU A 227 1.10 16.17 -0.36
N PHE A 228 1.06 15.16 0.50
CA PHE A 228 0.50 15.21 1.86
C PHE A 228 1.50 14.66 2.86
N VAL A 229 1.60 15.30 4.02
CA VAL A 229 2.36 14.79 5.17
C VAL A 229 1.38 14.19 6.15
N ILE A 230 1.47 12.89 6.37
CA ILE A 230 0.53 12.13 7.20
C ILE A 230 1.31 11.38 8.28
N ALA A 231 1.05 11.73 9.54
CA ALA A 231 1.69 11.06 10.66
C ALA A 231 1.23 9.59 10.74
N GLU A 232 2.16 8.68 11.03
CA GLU A 232 1.84 7.25 11.26
C GLU A 232 0.77 7.10 12.34
N THR A 233 0.82 7.98 13.34
CA THR A 233 -0.11 7.99 14.45
C THR A 233 -1.54 8.32 14.04
N ASP A 234 -1.73 9.21 13.06
CA ASP A 234 -3.05 9.58 12.56
C ASP A 234 -3.65 8.46 11.70
N ILE A 235 -2.81 7.73 10.96
CA ILE A 235 -3.22 6.53 10.20
C ILE A 235 -3.81 5.50 11.16
N LEU A 236 -3.06 5.12 12.20
CA LEU A 236 -3.50 4.11 13.19
C LEU A 236 -4.75 4.57 13.94
N ARG A 237 -4.80 5.85 14.36
CA ARG A 237 -5.95 6.43 15.06
C ARG A 237 -7.20 6.45 14.19
N SER A 238 -7.09 6.77 12.91
CA SER A 238 -8.23 6.81 11.97
C SER A 238 -8.92 5.44 11.83
N MET A 239 -8.19 4.37 12.11
CA MET A 239 -8.66 2.98 12.04
C MET A 239 -9.00 2.39 13.41
N ASN A 240 -8.91 3.16 14.50
CA ASN A 240 -9.03 2.69 15.89
C ASN A 240 -8.04 1.54 16.24
N LEU A 241 -6.83 1.58 15.67
CA LEU A 241 -5.76 0.64 16.03
C LEU A 241 -4.90 1.21 17.17
N ASP A 242 -4.26 0.30 17.91
CA ASP A 242 -3.32 0.67 18.96
C ASP A 242 -2.01 1.21 18.36
N MET A 243 -1.28 1.98 19.17
CA MET A 243 -0.05 2.65 18.78
C MET A 243 1.20 1.81 19.10
N GLY A 244 1.03 0.51 19.32
CA GLY A 244 2.10 -0.42 19.65
C GLY A 244 3.06 -0.66 18.49
N SER A 245 4.26 -1.16 18.80
CA SER A 245 5.32 -1.43 17.82
C SER A 245 4.88 -2.42 16.73
N THR A 246 4.08 -3.43 17.09
CA THR A 246 3.55 -4.41 16.14
C THR A 246 2.58 -3.76 15.14
N SER A 247 1.65 -2.93 15.61
CA SER A 247 0.68 -2.26 14.76
C SER A 247 1.33 -1.24 13.81
N ARG A 248 2.35 -0.52 14.29
CA ARG A 248 3.21 0.35 13.46
C ARG A 248 3.93 -0.45 12.38
N LYS A 249 4.59 -1.55 12.74
CA LYS A 249 5.27 -2.44 11.78
C LYS A 249 4.31 -2.98 10.72
N HIS A 250 3.09 -3.37 11.12
CA HIS A 250 2.07 -3.82 10.16
C HIS A 250 1.61 -2.70 9.23
N ALA A 251 1.42 -1.50 9.75
CA ALA A 251 1.07 -0.33 8.95
C ALA A 251 2.17 0.00 7.94
N HIS A 252 3.42 0.11 8.40
CA HIS A 252 4.56 0.37 7.54
C HIS A 252 4.68 -0.67 6.41
N ASN A 253 4.62 -1.96 6.74
CA ASN A 253 4.68 -3.01 5.73
C ASN A 253 3.51 -2.96 4.74
N ALA A 254 2.31 -2.56 5.18
CA ALA A 254 1.16 -2.40 4.28
C ALA A 254 1.33 -1.18 3.37
N MET A 255 1.82 -0.05 3.90
CA MET A 255 2.12 1.16 3.14
C MET A 255 3.13 0.89 2.03
N MET A 256 4.24 0.19 2.34
CA MET A 256 5.26 -0.16 1.35
C MET A 256 4.74 -1.12 0.27
N ARG A 257 3.87 -2.06 0.62
CA ARG A 257 3.23 -2.94 -0.39
C ARG A 257 2.25 -2.17 -1.27
N LEU A 258 1.46 -1.25 -0.73
CA LEU A 258 0.51 -0.44 -1.51
C LEU A 258 1.24 0.50 -2.48
N ASP A 259 2.30 1.15 -2.00
CA ASP A 259 3.19 2.02 -2.78
C ASP A 259 3.83 1.27 -3.95
N SER A 260 4.39 0.09 -3.67
CA SER A 260 5.04 -0.72 -4.71
C SER A 260 4.08 -1.43 -5.67
N THR A 261 2.80 -1.59 -5.33
CA THR A 261 1.83 -2.31 -6.15
C THR A 261 1.21 -1.43 -7.22
N THR A 262 1.29 -1.89 -8.46
CA THR A 262 0.77 -1.20 -9.64
C THR A 262 -0.09 -2.15 -10.47
N TYR A 263 -1.16 -1.61 -11.06
CA TYR A 263 -2.05 -2.34 -11.96
C TYR A 263 -1.80 -1.85 -13.38
N LYS A 264 -1.65 -2.79 -14.33
CA LYS A 264 -1.53 -2.55 -15.76
C LYS A 264 -2.72 -3.17 -16.47
N ILE A 265 -3.59 -2.35 -17.07
CA ILE A 265 -4.76 -2.84 -17.81
C ILE A 265 -4.30 -3.20 -19.23
N LEU A 266 -4.16 -4.49 -19.51
CA LEU A 266 -3.64 -4.99 -20.79
C LEU A 266 -4.68 -4.94 -21.90
N SER A 267 -5.94 -5.24 -21.56
CA SER A 267 -7.09 -5.09 -22.46
C SER A 267 -8.37 -4.93 -21.67
N ALA A 268 -9.28 -4.12 -22.20
CA ALA A 268 -10.58 -3.88 -21.62
C ALA A 268 -11.61 -3.50 -22.71
N PRO A 269 -12.91 -3.69 -22.45
CA PRO A 269 -13.96 -3.24 -23.34
C PRO A 269 -13.95 -1.73 -23.53
N LYS A 270 -14.38 -1.26 -24.70
CA LYS A 270 -14.43 0.17 -25.02
C LYS A 270 -15.32 0.94 -24.04
N ALA A 271 -16.46 0.38 -23.66
CA ALA A 271 -17.37 0.99 -22.68
C ALA A 271 -16.69 1.22 -21.32
N PHE A 272 -15.89 0.27 -20.85
CA PHE A 272 -15.09 0.42 -19.63
C PHE A 272 -14.00 1.49 -19.79
N MET A 273 -13.28 1.47 -20.91
CA MET A 273 -12.26 2.48 -21.20
C MET A 273 -12.87 3.89 -21.24
N ASP A 274 -14.03 4.04 -21.88
CA ASP A 274 -14.78 5.30 -21.97
C ASP A 274 -15.32 5.72 -20.59
N GLU A 275 -15.87 4.77 -19.82
CA GLU A 275 -16.38 5.03 -18.46
C GLU A 275 -15.28 5.63 -17.59
N PHE A 276 -14.10 5.03 -17.58
CA PHE A 276 -12.97 5.43 -16.74
C PHE A 276 -12.01 6.42 -17.43
N LYS A 277 -12.34 6.90 -18.64
CA LYS A 277 -11.53 7.81 -19.48
C LYS A 277 -10.10 7.32 -19.70
N ILE A 278 -9.94 6.02 -19.90
CA ILE A 278 -8.65 5.39 -20.17
C ILE A 278 -8.38 5.50 -21.68
N LYS A 279 -7.33 6.24 -22.04
CA LYS A 279 -7.00 6.52 -23.46
C LYS A 279 -6.28 5.39 -24.17
N GLU A 280 -5.56 4.54 -23.44
CA GLU A 280 -4.64 3.57 -24.01
C GLU A 280 -4.77 2.21 -23.31
N TYR A 281 -4.73 1.14 -24.12
CA TYR A 281 -4.40 -0.19 -23.61
C TYR A 281 -2.97 -0.15 -23.04
N PHE A 282 -2.70 -0.83 -21.92
CA PHE A 282 -1.51 -0.72 -21.06
C PHE A 282 -1.53 0.40 -20.00
N ALA A 283 -2.72 0.73 -19.53
CA ALA A 283 -2.91 1.74 -18.50
C ALA A 283 -2.29 1.38 -17.14
N LYS A 284 -1.41 2.22 -16.59
CA LYS A 284 -0.86 2.05 -15.23
C LYS A 284 -1.68 2.81 -14.19
N VAL A 285 -2.09 2.11 -13.13
CA VAL A 285 -2.80 2.68 -11.97
C VAL A 285 -2.05 2.31 -10.70
N SER A 286 -1.82 3.29 -9.82
CA SER A 286 -1.19 3.11 -8.49
C SER A 286 -2.12 3.59 -7.38
N HIS A 287 -1.87 3.14 -6.15
CA HIS A 287 -2.62 3.61 -4.98
C HIS A 287 -2.18 5.02 -4.59
N PHE A 288 -0.88 5.19 -4.36
CA PHE A 288 -0.17 6.44 -4.03
C PHE A 288 1.32 6.13 -4.06
N ASP A 289 2.16 7.17 -4.07
CA ASP A 289 3.61 7.01 -3.92
C ASP A 289 4.05 7.50 -2.53
N VAL A 290 4.93 6.75 -1.85
CA VAL A 290 5.60 7.20 -0.62
C VAL A 290 6.96 7.79 -0.98
N ARG A 291 7.05 9.12 -0.96
CA ARG A 291 8.29 9.86 -1.28
C ARG A 291 9.28 9.87 -0.13
N ASN A 292 8.78 9.92 1.09
CA ASN A 292 9.61 9.95 2.28
C ASN A 292 8.90 9.30 3.47
N TYR A 293 9.69 8.72 4.37
CA TYR A 293 9.26 8.19 5.65
C TYR A 293 10.29 8.58 6.71
N ALA A 294 10.00 9.66 7.44
CA ALA A 294 10.96 10.29 8.33
C ALA A 294 10.26 10.88 9.56
N LYS A 295 11.08 11.21 10.56
CA LYS A 295 10.64 12.04 11.68
C LYS A 295 10.42 13.48 11.19
N THR A 296 9.29 14.05 11.55
CA THR A 296 8.95 15.46 11.35
C THR A 296 9.62 16.34 12.41
N ILE A 297 9.53 17.66 12.22
CA ILE A 297 10.11 18.67 13.12
C ILE A 297 9.52 18.56 14.55
N ASP A 298 8.27 18.10 14.68
CA ASP A 298 7.61 17.84 15.97
C ASP A 298 7.87 16.42 16.52
N ASP A 299 8.93 15.75 16.07
CA ASP A 299 9.38 14.41 16.48
C ASP A 299 8.35 13.28 16.25
N ARG A 300 7.42 13.48 15.31
CA ARG A 300 6.46 12.44 14.89
C ARG A 300 6.97 11.72 13.66
N VAL A 301 6.78 10.42 13.57
CA VAL A 301 7.09 9.69 12.35
C VAL A 301 5.95 9.89 11.35
N ALA A 302 6.26 10.35 10.14
CA ALA A 302 5.27 10.65 9.11
C ALA A 302 5.67 10.15 7.73
N TYR A 303 4.66 9.91 6.91
CA TYR A 303 4.77 9.60 5.49
C TYR A 303 4.55 10.89 4.68
N GLN A 304 5.45 11.17 3.75
CA GLN A 304 5.20 12.11 2.66
C GLN A 304 4.62 11.31 1.50
N ILE A 305 3.31 11.44 1.31
CA ILE A 305 2.52 10.68 0.32
C ILE A 305 2.24 11.61 -0.86
N GLU A 306 2.46 11.10 -2.06
CA GLU A 306 2.07 11.78 -3.29
C GLU A 306 0.94 11.02 -3.98
N LEU A 307 -0.13 11.75 -4.30
CA LEU A 307 -1.25 11.23 -5.10
C LEU A 307 -1.10 11.68 -6.55
N SER A 308 -1.64 10.87 -7.47
CA SER A 308 -1.71 11.28 -8.88
C SER A 308 -2.64 12.48 -9.06
N SER A 309 -2.41 13.29 -10.11
CA SER A 309 -3.22 14.48 -10.40
C SER A 309 -4.72 14.15 -10.51
N SER A 310 -5.05 12.98 -11.03
CA SER A 310 -6.44 12.51 -11.11
C SER A 310 -7.10 12.32 -9.75
N GLN A 311 -6.37 11.75 -8.78
CA GLN A 311 -6.85 11.56 -7.40
C GLN A 311 -6.97 12.90 -6.67
N ILE A 312 -6.05 13.82 -6.92
CA ILE A 312 -6.14 15.20 -6.39
C ILE A 312 -7.41 15.88 -6.90
N GLN A 313 -7.68 15.78 -8.20
CA GLN A 313 -8.87 16.37 -8.78
C GLN A 313 -10.14 15.73 -8.21
N SER A 314 -10.19 14.39 -8.06
CA SER A 314 -11.28 13.68 -7.39
C SER A 314 -11.54 14.21 -5.98
N LEU A 315 -10.49 14.33 -5.16
CA LEU A 315 -10.60 14.86 -3.79
C LEU A 315 -11.02 16.33 -3.76
N PHE A 316 -10.61 17.12 -4.76
CA PHE A 316 -10.93 18.54 -4.82
C PHE A 316 -12.39 18.79 -5.16
N GLU A 317 -12.94 18.05 -6.13
CA GLU A 317 -14.36 18.11 -6.45
C GLU A 317 -15.21 17.63 -5.26
N GLU A 318 -14.76 16.61 -4.52
CA GLU A 318 -15.40 16.17 -3.27
C GLU A 318 -15.47 17.27 -2.21
N CYS A 319 -14.52 18.22 -2.22
CA CYS A 319 -14.57 19.36 -1.32
C CYS A 319 -15.62 20.39 -1.75
N LYS A 320 -15.97 20.47 -3.04
CA LYS A 320 -16.97 21.39 -3.59
C LYS A 320 -18.39 20.85 -3.46
N SER A 321 -18.61 19.58 -3.80
CA SER A 321 -19.92 18.95 -3.68
C SER A 321 -20.20 18.66 -2.20
N GLN A 322 -21.10 19.42 -1.58
CA GLN A 322 -21.57 19.09 -0.21
C GLN A 322 -22.27 17.73 -0.13
N ASP A 323 -22.62 17.15 -1.29
CA ASP A 323 -22.97 15.74 -1.43
C ASP A 323 -21.72 14.88 -1.21
N SER A 324 -21.63 14.33 0.01
CA SER A 324 -20.61 13.36 0.39
C SER A 324 -20.54 12.21 -0.61
N SER A 325 -19.48 12.12 -1.42
CA SER A 325 -19.39 11.04 -2.39
C SER A 325 -19.35 9.68 -1.70
N LEU A 326 -19.84 8.70 -2.46
CA LEU A 326 -19.70 7.28 -2.21
C LEU A 326 -18.23 6.87 -2.00
N LEU A 327 -17.23 7.63 -2.49
CA LEU A 327 -15.80 7.28 -2.39
C LEU A 327 -15.32 7.07 -0.95
N LEU A 328 -15.87 7.82 0.02
CA LEU A 328 -15.40 7.83 1.42
C LEU A 328 -16.49 7.50 2.43
N GLN A 329 -17.63 7.00 1.95
CA GLN A 329 -18.62 6.32 2.78
C GLN A 329 -18.23 4.86 3.06
N VAL A 330 -16.94 4.53 3.01
CA VAL A 330 -16.45 3.20 3.39
C VAL A 330 -16.79 2.98 4.85
N ASP A 331 -17.54 1.91 5.12
CA ASP A 331 -17.99 1.57 6.46
C ASP A 331 -16.80 1.43 7.40
N HIS A 332 -16.80 2.17 8.51
CA HIS A 332 -15.78 2.09 9.58
C HIS A 332 -15.46 0.67 10.07
N ARG A 333 -16.38 -0.29 9.90
CA ARG A 333 -16.15 -1.70 10.22
C ARG A 333 -15.06 -2.35 9.35
N ILE A 334 -14.81 -1.81 8.16
CA ILE A 334 -13.79 -2.32 7.23
C ILE A 334 -12.38 -2.31 7.85
N TYR A 335 -12.10 -1.33 8.71
CA TYR A 335 -10.80 -1.21 9.37
C TYR A 335 -10.51 -2.38 10.32
N ASN A 336 -11.58 -2.95 10.89
CA ASN A 336 -11.55 -4.05 11.83
C ASN A 336 -11.81 -5.43 11.18
N GLU A 337 -12.22 -5.46 9.92
CA GLU A 337 -12.50 -6.71 9.22
C GLU A 337 -11.23 -7.55 9.06
N ARG A 338 -11.33 -8.81 9.49
CA ARG A 338 -10.21 -9.75 9.47
C ARG A 338 -10.27 -10.73 8.33
N ASN A 339 -11.46 -11.00 7.80
CA ASN A 339 -11.65 -11.89 6.68
C ASN A 339 -11.44 -11.13 5.36
N PRO A 340 -10.41 -11.46 4.56
CA PRO A 340 -10.17 -10.82 3.26
C PRO A 340 -11.37 -10.90 2.32
N LEU A 341 -12.12 -12.00 2.37
CA LEU A 341 -13.30 -12.18 1.54
C LEU A 341 -14.44 -11.25 1.97
N ALA A 342 -14.72 -11.12 3.27
CA ALA A 342 -15.71 -10.17 3.76
C ALA A 342 -15.33 -8.72 3.43
N PHE A 343 -14.04 -8.42 3.50
CA PHE A 343 -13.49 -7.12 3.17
C PHE A 343 -13.74 -6.77 1.70
N ILE A 344 -13.31 -7.61 0.76
CA ILE A 344 -13.50 -7.34 -0.68
C ILE A 344 -14.98 -7.35 -1.08
N PHE A 345 -15.80 -8.21 -0.45
CA PHE A 345 -17.25 -8.23 -0.66
C PHE A 345 -17.87 -6.88 -0.27
N THR A 346 -17.38 -6.25 0.79
CA THR A 346 -17.86 -4.92 1.22
C THR A 346 -17.57 -3.86 0.16
N PHE A 347 -16.35 -3.82 -0.39
CA PHE A 347 -16.04 -2.91 -1.51
C PHE A 347 -16.88 -3.21 -2.74
N PHE A 348 -17.00 -4.48 -3.13
CA PHE A 348 -17.81 -4.88 -4.27
C PHE A 348 -19.28 -4.46 -4.10
N SER A 349 -19.87 -4.66 -2.92
CA SER A 349 -21.25 -4.27 -2.66
C SER A 349 -21.47 -2.75 -2.60
N SER A 350 -20.43 -1.97 -2.29
CA SER A 350 -20.55 -0.50 -2.23
C SER A 350 -20.77 0.16 -3.60
N SER A 351 -20.42 -0.52 -4.70
CA SER A 351 -20.72 -0.06 -6.06
C SER A 351 -22.15 -0.43 -6.50
N MET A 352 -22.85 -1.30 -5.77
CA MET A 352 -24.22 -1.67 -6.07
C MET A 352 -25.18 -0.54 -5.72
N LYS A 353 -26.21 -0.36 -6.56
CA LYS A 353 -27.31 0.56 -6.27
C LYS A 353 -28.03 0.15 -4.99
N LEU A 354 -28.32 1.13 -4.13
CA LEU A 354 -28.98 0.87 -2.84
C LEU A 354 -30.32 0.16 -3.03
N GLY A 355 -30.58 -0.89 -2.25
CA GLY A 355 -31.82 -1.68 -2.33
C GLY A 355 -31.94 -2.60 -3.54
N ALA A 356 -31.06 -2.52 -4.54
CA ALA A 356 -31.07 -3.44 -5.66
C ALA A 356 -30.68 -4.85 -5.23
N ILE A 357 -31.46 -5.84 -5.68
CA ILE A 357 -31.19 -7.26 -5.46
C ILE A 357 -30.44 -7.77 -6.69
N ASN A 358 -29.20 -8.17 -6.49
CA ASN A 358 -28.35 -8.69 -7.56
C ASN A 358 -28.28 -10.22 -7.45
N ARG A 359 -28.41 -10.90 -8.60
CA ARG A 359 -28.41 -12.35 -8.69
C ARG A 359 -27.08 -12.85 -9.23
N TYR A 360 -26.49 -13.82 -8.54
CA TYR A 360 -25.24 -14.47 -8.94
C TYR A 360 -25.32 -15.99 -8.82
N THR A 361 -24.44 -16.68 -9.56
CA THR A 361 -24.01 -18.04 -9.23
C THR A 361 -22.74 -17.98 -8.40
N PHE A 362 -22.33 -19.10 -7.80
CA PHE A 362 -21.01 -19.16 -7.14
C PHE A 362 -19.85 -18.80 -8.10
N GLN A 363 -19.93 -19.19 -9.37
CA GLN A 363 -18.89 -18.90 -10.35
C GLN A 363 -18.86 -17.41 -10.66
N SER A 364 -20.00 -16.82 -11.02
CA SER A 364 -20.06 -15.40 -11.36
C SER A 364 -19.69 -14.51 -10.17
N LEU A 365 -20.11 -14.85 -8.95
CA LEU A 365 -19.72 -14.08 -7.76
C LEU A 365 -18.22 -14.19 -7.49
N LYS A 366 -17.64 -15.40 -7.59
CA LYS A 366 -16.19 -15.61 -7.48
C LYS A 366 -15.42 -14.77 -8.49
N ASP A 367 -15.87 -14.75 -9.73
CA ASP A 367 -15.19 -14.00 -10.80
C ASP A 367 -15.25 -12.48 -10.57
N ASN A 368 -16.27 -11.99 -9.86
CA ASN A 368 -16.38 -10.60 -9.46
C ASN A 368 -15.52 -10.23 -8.25
N ILE A 369 -15.42 -11.08 -7.21
CA ILE A 369 -14.82 -10.68 -5.92
C ILE A 369 -13.51 -11.39 -5.57
N ALA A 370 -13.25 -12.56 -6.16
CA ALA A 370 -12.08 -13.39 -5.89
C ALA A 370 -11.65 -14.18 -7.15
N PRO A 371 -11.36 -13.51 -8.28
CA PRO A 371 -11.16 -14.16 -9.58
C PRO A 371 -10.04 -15.21 -9.58
N ASN A 372 -8.98 -14.96 -8.81
CA ASN A 372 -7.81 -15.83 -8.70
C ASN A 372 -7.99 -17.01 -7.73
N MET A 373 -9.11 -17.08 -7.02
CA MET A 373 -9.40 -18.19 -6.11
C MET A 373 -9.98 -19.37 -6.88
N GLN A 374 -9.62 -20.61 -6.50
CA GLN A 374 -10.30 -21.78 -7.04
C GLN A 374 -11.75 -21.82 -6.57
N LEU A 375 -12.68 -22.22 -7.45
CA LEU A 375 -14.11 -22.25 -7.13
C LEU A 375 -14.43 -23.07 -5.88
N ARG A 376 -13.73 -24.19 -5.68
CA ARG A 376 -13.90 -25.04 -4.50
C ARG A 376 -13.55 -24.29 -3.21
N ASP A 377 -12.40 -23.63 -3.19
CA ASP A 377 -11.94 -22.88 -2.01
C ASP A 377 -12.84 -21.67 -1.76
N PHE A 378 -13.30 -21.01 -2.82
CA PHE A 378 -14.26 -19.92 -2.73
C PHE A 378 -15.58 -20.35 -2.10
N LYS A 379 -16.17 -21.46 -2.57
CA LYS A 379 -17.40 -22.03 -1.99
C LYS A 379 -17.25 -22.30 -0.49
N ILE A 380 -16.13 -22.88 -0.08
CA ILE A 380 -15.85 -23.20 1.33
C ILE A 380 -15.67 -21.91 2.16
N GLN A 381 -14.84 -20.97 1.70
CA GLN A 381 -14.57 -19.73 2.42
C GLN A 381 -15.81 -18.84 2.53
N LEU A 382 -16.60 -18.74 1.44
CA LEU A 382 -17.87 -18.02 1.46
C LEU A 382 -18.86 -18.69 2.40
N SER A 383 -18.99 -20.02 2.37
CA SER A 383 -19.88 -20.75 3.28
C SER A 383 -19.52 -20.51 4.75
N ASN A 384 -18.24 -20.56 5.09
CA ASN A 384 -17.77 -20.26 6.46
C ASN A 384 -18.06 -18.81 6.86
N LEU A 385 -17.91 -17.87 5.93
CA LEU A 385 -18.25 -16.47 6.16
C LEU A 385 -19.75 -16.30 6.44
N LEU A 386 -20.61 -16.86 5.58
CA LEU A 386 -22.06 -16.76 5.71
C LEU A 386 -22.56 -17.43 7.01
N TYR A 387 -22.04 -18.60 7.35
CA TYR A 387 -22.41 -19.30 8.59
C TYR A 387 -22.12 -18.48 9.85
N LYS A 388 -20.96 -17.81 9.87
CA LYS A 388 -20.58 -16.92 10.97
C LYS A 388 -21.52 -15.72 11.12
N HIS A 389 -22.13 -15.30 10.01
CA HIS A 389 -22.99 -14.11 9.93
C HIS A 389 -24.45 -14.44 9.63
N ARG A 390 -24.87 -15.68 9.91
CA ARG A 390 -26.24 -16.14 9.67
C ARG A 390 -27.26 -15.29 10.42
N LEU A 391 -28.39 -15.05 9.78
CA LEU A 391 -29.55 -14.46 10.44
C LEU A 391 -30.29 -15.54 11.21
N GLU A 392 -30.65 -15.24 12.45
CA GLU A 392 -31.56 -16.09 13.21
C GLU A 392 -32.97 -15.91 12.63
N GLN A 393 -33.63 -17.03 12.35
CA GLN A 393 -35.01 -17.04 11.90
C GLN A 393 -35.88 -17.65 13.00
N TYR A 394 -37.11 -17.14 13.10
CA TYR A 394 -38.10 -17.59 14.05
C TYR A 394 -39.37 -17.97 13.28
N ASP A 395 -40.03 -19.05 13.69
CA ASP A 395 -41.35 -19.40 13.16
C ASP A 395 -42.41 -18.40 13.65
N GLY A 396 -43.65 -18.57 13.18
CA GLY A 396 -44.80 -17.77 13.63
C GLY A 396 -45.10 -17.91 15.13
N ASP A 397 -44.56 -18.94 15.78
CA ASP A 397 -44.70 -19.24 17.20
C ASP A 397 -43.53 -18.70 18.04
N GLY A 398 -42.54 -18.05 17.41
CA GLY A 398 -41.36 -17.48 18.06
C GLY A 398 -40.27 -18.50 18.39
N ASN A 399 -40.34 -19.74 17.91
CA ASN A 399 -39.26 -20.72 18.04
C ASN A 399 -38.21 -20.49 16.96
N LYS A 400 -36.94 -20.65 17.35
CA LYS A 400 -35.82 -20.50 16.42
C LYS A 400 -35.82 -21.65 15.40
N ILE A 401 -35.85 -21.31 14.12
CA ILE A 401 -35.67 -22.26 13.02
C ILE A 401 -34.25 -22.09 12.46
N ASP A 402 -33.47 -23.18 12.45
CA ASP A 402 -32.22 -23.22 11.70
C ASP A 402 -32.50 -23.50 10.22
N TYR A 403 -32.72 -22.45 9.44
CA TYR A 403 -32.86 -22.55 7.98
C TYR A 403 -31.49 -22.59 7.28
N ILE A 404 -30.67 -23.57 7.68
CA ILE A 404 -29.34 -23.80 7.11
C ILE A 404 -29.23 -25.23 6.62
N GLU A 405 -29.12 -25.40 5.31
CA GLU A 405 -28.84 -26.69 4.70
C GLU A 405 -27.39 -26.74 4.25
N TRP A 406 -26.68 -27.82 4.58
CA TRP A 406 -25.34 -28.08 4.08
C TRP A 406 -25.39 -29.12 2.97
N THR A 407 -24.44 -29.04 2.04
CA THR A 407 -24.13 -30.16 1.14
C THR A 407 -23.77 -31.41 1.95
N SER A 408 -23.93 -32.61 1.36
CA SER A 408 -23.64 -33.90 2.00
C SER A 408 -22.25 -33.99 2.65
N GLY A 409 -21.26 -33.28 2.09
CA GLY A 409 -19.90 -33.19 2.64
C GLY A 409 -19.70 -32.18 3.78
N LYS A 410 -20.74 -31.48 4.25
CA LYS A 410 -20.72 -30.45 5.32
C LYS A 410 -19.65 -29.36 5.17
N LYS A 411 -19.24 -29.06 3.94
CA LYS A 411 -18.20 -28.05 3.62
C LYS A 411 -18.73 -26.82 2.91
N VAL A 412 -19.85 -26.98 2.20
CA VAL A 412 -20.49 -25.91 1.44
C VAL A 412 -21.94 -25.82 1.88
N ILE A 413 -22.41 -24.61 2.13
CA ILE A 413 -23.79 -24.32 2.46
C ILE A 413 -24.62 -24.31 1.19
N LYS A 414 -25.76 -24.99 1.25
CA LYS A 414 -26.78 -25.05 0.20
C LYS A 414 -27.86 -24.00 0.45
N ILE A 415 -28.33 -23.84 1.69
CA ILE A 415 -29.38 -22.86 2.00
C ILE A 415 -28.95 -22.01 3.19
N ILE A 416 -29.03 -20.68 3.07
CA ILE A 416 -28.77 -19.74 4.18
C ILE A 416 -29.26 -18.32 3.89
N ASN A 417 -29.60 -17.59 4.95
CA ASN A 417 -29.66 -16.14 4.96
C ASN A 417 -28.60 -15.59 5.94
N ALA A 418 -27.81 -14.63 5.50
CA ALA A 418 -26.75 -14.05 6.30
C ALA A 418 -26.62 -12.55 6.07
N LYS A 419 -26.14 -11.85 7.10
CA LYS A 419 -25.97 -10.40 7.07
C LYS A 419 -24.66 -9.97 7.72
N PHE A 420 -23.84 -9.26 6.96
CA PHE A 420 -22.55 -8.75 7.43
C PHE A 420 -22.21 -7.46 6.70
N ASN A 421 -21.55 -6.53 7.39
CA ASN A 421 -21.05 -5.28 6.81
C ASN A 421 -22.10 -4.47 5.98
N GLY A 422 -23.39 -4.57 6.33
CA GLY A 422 -24.47 -3.87 5.62
C GLY A 422 -24.88 -4.55 4.32
N ILE A 423 -24.48 -5.80 4.14
CA ILE A 423 -24.76 -6.66 3.00
C ILE A 423 -25.64 -7.79 3.50
N GLU A 424 -26.70 -8.06 2.78
CA GLU A 424 -27.54 -9.22 2.95
C GLU A 424 -27.27 -10.21 1.82
N VAL A 425 -27.05 -11.47 2.19
CA VAL A 425 -26.78 -12.56 1.26
C VAL A 425 -27.75 -13.70 1.54
N SER A 426 -28.45 -14.12 0.49
CA SER A 426 -29.41 -15.22 0.55
C SER A 426 -29.07 -16.28 -0.48
N ILE A 427 -29.10 -17.55 -0.07
CA ILE A 427 -29.00 -18.72 -0.94
C ILE A 427 -30.25 -19.57 -0.65
N PRO A 428 -31.31 -19.50 -1.47
CA PRO A 428 -32.56 -20.19 -1.17
C PRO A 428 -32.64 -21.62 -1.74
N ASP A 429 -31.89 -21.90 -2.81
CA ASP A 429 -32.05 -23.11 -3.64
C ASP A 429 -30.75 -23.95 -3.78
N GLY A 430 -29.62 -23.47 -3.25
CA GLY A 430 -28.31 -24.13 -3.42
C GLY A 430 -27.49 -23.66 -4.61
N GLU A 431 -28.08 -22.89 -5.52
CA GLU A 431 -27.46 -22.54 -6.80
C GLU A 431 -27.37 -21.03 -7.00
N THR A 432 -28.44 -20.34 -6.62
CA THR A 432 -28.61 -18.90 -6.77
C THR A 432 -28.19 -18.18 -5.50
N ILE A 433 -27.33 -17.17 -5.64
CA ILE A 433 -26.92 -16.27 -4.57
C ILE A 433 -27.51 -14.89 -4.85
N PHE A 434 -28.37 -14.42 -3.94
CA PHE A 434 -28.87 -13.06 -3.95
C PHE A 434 -28.02 -12.20 -3.04
N VAL A 435 -27.62 -11.03 -3.54
CA VAL A 435 -26.82 -10.05 -2.80
C VAL A 435 -27.55 -8.71 -2.84
N GLN A 436 -27.76 -8.13 -1.66
CA GLN A 436 -28.41 -6.83 -1.52
C GLN A 436 -27.65 -5.95 -0.53
N ARG A 437 -27.54 -4.65 -0.82
CA ARG A 437 -27.08 -3.64 0.13
C ARG A 437 -28.25 -3.21 1.02
N ASP A 438 -28.11 -3.40 2.31
CA ASP A 438 -29.16 -3.12 3.30
C ASP A 438 -29.45 -1.62 3.43
N THR A 439 -30.68 -1.25 3.09
CA THR A 439 -31.19 0.14 3.14
C THR A 439 -31.41 0.66 4.56
N ASN A 440 -31.66 -0.22 5.54
CA ASN A 440 -31.91 0.17 6.93
C ASN A 440 -30.61 0.47 7.68
N TYR A 441 -29.49 -0.08 7.21
CA TYR A 441 -28.18 0.13 7.82
C TYR A 441 -27.71 1.59 7.67
N GLU A 442 -27.89 2.22 6.51
CA GLU A 442 -27.49 3.62 6.28
C GLU A 442 -28.25 4.62 7.16
N ARG A 443 -29.54 4.37 7.44
CA ARG A 443 -30.33 5.22 8.35
C ARG A 443 -29.74 5.27 9.76
N VAL A 444 -29.19 4.15 10.25
CA VAL A 444 -28.55 4.09 11.57
C VAL A 444 -27.18 4.80 11.58
N THR A 445 -26.40 4.73 10.50
CA THR A 445 -25.11 5.42 10.37
C THR A 445 -25.26 6.93 10.22
N VAL A 446 -26.27 7.41 9.48
CA VAL A 446 -26.59 8.85 9.38
C VAL A 446 -27.01 9.38 10.76
N ASN A 447 -27.85 8.65 11.50
CA ASN A 447 -28.29 9.06 12.83
C ASN A 447 -27.17 9.04 13.90
N LYS A 448 -26.21 8.09 13.82
CA LYS A 448 -25.01 8.10 14.68
C LYS A 448 -24.03 9.23 14.34
N ARG A 449 -24.00 9.73 13.10
CA ARG A 449 -23.22 10.93 12.71
C ARG A 449 -23.82 12.21 13.28
N ILE A 450 -25.14 12.28 13.46
CA ILE A 450 -25.80 13.41 14.12
C ILE A 450 -25.48 13.41 15.62
N SER A 451 -25.38 12.24 16.26
CA SER A 451 -25.08 12.16 17.70
C SER A 451 -23.60 12.40 18.06
N SER A 452 -22.67 12.31 17.10
CA SER A 452 -21.24 12.60 17.33
C SER A 452 -20.83 14.06 17.09
N ARG A 453 -21.75 14.93 16.67
CA ARG A 453 -21.58 16.41 16.69
C ARG A 453 -21.91 17.02 18.07
N GLY A 454 -21.38 16.39 19.12
CA GLY A 454 -21.48 16.82 20.50
C GLY A 454 -20.12 17.05 21.16
N ILE A 455 -19.07 17.39 20.40
CA ILE A 455 -17.84 17.93 21.01
C ILE A 455 -18.12 19.38 21.38
N LYS A 456 -18.66 19.59 22.59
CA LYS A 456 -18.70 20.92 23.21
C LYS A 456 -17.26 21.39 23.38
N HIS A 457 -16.83 22.34 22.56
CA HIS A 457 -15.73 23.22 22.93
C HIS A 457 -16.15 23.92 24.23
N ARG A 458 -15.59 23.45 25.36
CA ARG A 458 -15.65 24.16 26.63
C ARG A 458 -14.72 25.36 26.49
N ILE A 459 -15.22 26.44 25.89
CA ILE A 459 -14.64 27.76 26.06
C ILE A 459 -15.02 28.18 27.47
N THR A 460 -14.06 28.12 28.39
CA THR A 460 -14.19 28.69 29.72
C THR A 460 -14.17 30.21 29.57
N PRO A 461 -15.22 30.97 29.93
CA PRO A 461 -15.11 32.41 30.08
C PRO A 461 -14.65 32.69 31.52
N GLN A 462 -13.36 33.02 31.67
CA GLN A 462 -12.85 33.81 32.79
C GLN A 462 -12.43 35.14 32.16
N SER A 463 -12.82 36.33 32.58
CA SER A 463 -13.43 36.81 33.83
C SER A 463 -14.05 38.19 33.53
N GLN A 464 -15.19 38.50 34.15
CA GLN A 464 -15.75 39.85 34.18
C GLN A 464 -14.85 40.78 35.01
N PRO A 465 -14.73 42.09 34.67
CA PRO A 465 -14.19 43.07 35.60
C PRO A 465 -15.21 43.37 36.72
N PRO A 466 -14.76 43.76 37.93
CA PRO A 466 -15.60 43.80 39.11
C PRO A 466 -16.57 44.99 39.10
N ASN A 467 -17.81 44.74 39.52
CA ASN A 467 -18.80 45.77 39.83
C ASN A 467 -18.36 46.58 41.06
N VAL A 468 -18.37 47.91 40.91
CA VAL A 468 -18.30 48.89 42.00
C VAL A 468 -19.56 48.78 42.88
N PRO A 469 -19.45 48.83 44.22
CA PRO A 469 -20.61 48.75 45.10
C PRO A 469 -21.31 50.12 45.24
N LYS A 470 -22.62 50.16 44.98
CA LYS A 470 -23.58 51.15 45.53
C LYS A 470 -24.30 50.43 46.68
N ASN A 471 -24.41 50.90 47.92
CA ASN A 471 -24.35 52.23 48.52
C ASN A 471 -24.01 52.11 50.03
N LEU A 472 -23.79 53.28 50.65
CA LEU A 472 -24.17 53.71 52.01
C LEU A 472 -23.01 54.09 52.96
N LYS A 473 -22.51 55.32 52.82
CA LYS A 473 -23.00 56.47 53.62
C LYS A 473 -22.85 57.76 52.84
#